data_AF-A0AAV3YS13-F1
#
_entry.id   AF-A0AAV3YS13-F1
#
_cell.length_a   1.000
_cell.length_b   1.000
_cell.length_c   1.000
_cell.angle_alpha   90.00
_cell.angle_beta   90.00
_cell.angle_gamma   90.00
#
_symmetry.space_group_name_H-M   'P 1'
#
loop_
_entity.id
_entity.type
_entity.pdbx_description
1 polymer ?
#
loop_
_entity_poly.entity_id
_entity_poly.type
_entity_poly.pdbx_seq_one_letter_code
_entity_poly.pdbx_strand_id
1 'polypeptide(L)'
;MLQKVDIEDYYLLIVIKRDVHNAVIGRYTGSLLTDTGIKMDVHNAVLVRHTRSLLTDTVIKRGVHNATIVRHTGSLLTDTGIKRDVRNAVIVRCTGSLLTDTVIKRDVRNAIIVCPKGANQ
;
A
#
# COMPACT_ATOMS: atom_id res chain seq x y z
N MET A 1 31.82 23.12 -6.19
CA MET A 1 30.75 22.28 -6.77
C MET A 1 30.33 21.29 -5.70
N LEU A 2 29.24 21.56 -4.99
CA LEU A 2 28.72 20.66 -3.95
C LEU A 2 28.08 19.46 -4.64
N GLN A 3 28.69 18.29 -4.51
CA GLN A 3 28.09 17.03 -4.95
C GLN A 3 26.95 16.72 -3.98
N LYS A 4 25.70 16.87 -4.45
CA LYS A 4 24.52 16.46 -3.72
C LYS A 4 24.55 14.93 -3.67
N VAL A 5 25.03 14.38 -2.56
CA VAL A 5 24.91 12.95 -2.28
C VAL A 5 23.47 12.74 -1.83
N ASP A 6 22.59 12.45 -2.78
CA ASP A 6 21.26 11.95 -2.45
C ASP A 6 21.46 10.57 -1.80
N ILE A 7 21.44 10.52 -0.46
CA ILE A 7 21.29 9.28 0.28
C ILE A 7 19.90 8.76 -0.10
N GLU A 8 19.87 7.76 -0.98
CA GLU A 8 18.62 7.12 -1.35
C GLU A 8 18.13 6.30 -0.15
N ASP A 9 17.15 6.81 0.58
CA ASP A 9 16.53 6.12 1.72
C ASP A 9 15.73 4.89 1.26
N TYR A 10 16.42 3.76 1.19
CA TYR A 10 15.86 2.45 0.87
C TYR A 10 15.31 1.76 2.11
N TYR A 11 13.98 1.59 2.19
CA TYR A 11 13.36 0.80 3.25
C TYR A 11 12.77 -0.50 2.72
N LEU A 12 13.32 -1.61 3.20
CA LEU A 12 12.68 -2.91 3.15
C LEU A 12 12.01 -3.17 4.49
N LEU A 13 10.70 -3.40 4.48
CA LEU A 13 9.99 -3.82 5.68
C LEU A 13 9.23 -5.11 5.45
N ILE A 14 9.43 -6.05 6.36
CA ILE A 14 8.64 -7.27 6.46
C ILE A 14 7.79 -7.16 7.72
N VAL A 15 6.47 -7.17 7.56
CA VAL A 15 5.55 -7.00 8.68
C VAL A 15 4.50 -8.09 8.73
N ILE A 16 4.41 -8.73 9.89
CA ILE A 16 3.30 -9.61 10.24
C ILE A 16 2.44 -8.86 11.25
N LYS A 17 1.15 -8.71 10.92
CA LYS A 17 0.16 -8.10 11.80
C LYS A 17 -0.99 -9.07 11.96
N ARG A 18 -1.39 -9.28 13.21
CA ARG A 18 -2.57 -10.06 13.60
C ARG A 18 -3.41 -9.20 14.53
N ASP A 19 -4.71 -9.40 14.49
CA ASP A 19 -5.67 -8.82 15.43
C ASP A 19 -5.54 -7.29 15.55
N VAL A 20 -5.37 -6.62 14.41
CA VAL A 20 -5.22 -5.16 14.39
C VAL A 20 -6.59 -4.52 14.42
N HIS A 21 -6.87 -3.80 15.49
CA HIS A 21 -8.14 -3.10 15.69
C HIS A 21 -7.89 -1.61 15.86
N ASN A 22 -8.71 -0.78 15.22
CA ASN A 22 -8.74 0.67 15.41
C ASN A 22 -7.37 1.34 15.25
N ALA A 23 -6.65 1.02 14.17
CA ALA A 23 -5.27 1.42 13.98
C ALA A 23 -5.08 2.32 12.77
N VAL A 24 -4.17 3.30 12.90
CA VAL A 24 -3.65 4.08 11.78
C VAL A 24 -2.16 3.80 11.65
N ILE A 25 -1.72 3.34 10.48
CA ILE A 25 -0.32 3.03 10.20
C ILE A 25 0.09 3.77 8.94
N GLY A 26 1.06 4.68 9.08
CA GLY A 26 1.63 5.45 7.97
C GLY A 26 3.10 5.08 7.72
N ARG A 27 3.51 5.01 6.45
CA ARG A 27 4.92 4.88 6.06
C ARG A 27 5.24 5.83 4.91
N TYR A 28 6.31 6.58 5.09
CA TYR A 28 6.73 7.65 4.20
C TYR A 28 8.22 7.52 3.96
N THR A 29 8.64 7.52 2.71
CA THR A 29 10.07 7.56 2.34
C THR A 29 10.31 8.47 1.14
N GLY A 30 11.55 8.92 0.98
CA GLY A 30 12.01 9.74 -0.11
C GLY A 30 12.22 8.97 -1.42
N SER A 31 12.79 7.77 -1.41
CA SER A 31 13.14 7.03 -2.63
C SER A 31 12.32 5.74 -2.81
N LEU A 32 12.67 4.65 -2.11
CA LEU A 32 12.10 3.33 -2.31
C LEU A 32 11.43 2.82 -1.03
N LEU A 33 10.19 2.37 -1.17
CA LEU A 33 9.53 1.57 -0.15
C LEU A 33 9.19 0.19 -0.72
N THR A 34 9.78 -0.84 -0.12
CA THR A 34 9.34 -2.23 -0.32
C THR A 34 8.66 -2.70 0.96
N ASP A 35 7.33 -2.83 0.92
CA ASP A 35 6.53 -3.37 2.03
C ASP A 35 6.04 -4.77 1.69
N THR A 36 6.57 -5.74 2.41
CA THR A 36 6.11 -7.12 2.36
C THR A 36 5.41 -7.47 3.65
N GLY A 37 4.26 -8.15 3.59
CA GLY A 37 3.63 -8.55 4.85
C GLY A 37 2.46 -9.50 4.78
N ILE A 38 2.12 -10.00 5.96
CA ILE A 38 0.94 -10.81 6.21
C ILE A 38 0.06 -10.07 7.20
N LYS A 39 -1.21 -9.89 6.87
CA LYS A 39 -2.17 -9.17 7.72
C LYS A 39 -3.41 -10.03 7.93
N MET A 40 -3.64 -10.40 9.17
CA MET A 40 -4.75 -11.26 9.56
C MET A 40 -5.63 -10.49 10.53
N ASP A 41 -6.94 -10.60 10.33
CA ASP A 41 -7.95 -10.11 11.29
C ASP A 41 -7.75 -8.62 11.59
N VAL A 42 -7.88 -7.82 10.54
CA VAL A 42 -7.71 -6.37 10.57
C VAL A 42 -9.07 -5.69 10.52
N HIS A 43 -9.40 -4.94 11.55
CA HIS A 43 -10.67 -4.26 11.73
C HIS A 43 -10.47 -2.76 11.94
N ASN A 44 -11.27 -1.94 11.26
CA ASN A 44 -11.29 -0.48 11.45
C ASN A 44 -9.89 0.14 11.34
N ALA A 45 -9.19 -0.14 10.24
CA ALA A 45 -7.80 0.25 10.07
C ALA A 45 -7.58 1.17 8.88
N VAL A 46 -6.69 2.14 9.04
CA VAL A 46 -6.19 2.98 7.97
C VAL A 46 -4.71 2.70 7.76
N LEU A 47 -4.34 2.33 6.54
CA LEU A 47 -2.97 2.09 6.14
C LEU A 47 -2.59 3.06 5.02
N VAL A 48 -1.58 3.87 5.26
CA VAL A 48 -1.06 4.83 4.29
C VAL A 48 0.39 4.48 3.96
N ARG A 49 0.70 4.40 2.67
CA ARG A 49 2.06 4.29 2.16
C ARG A 49 2.31 5.36 1.12
N HIS A 50 3.41 6.05 1.27
CA HIS A 50 3.79 7.12 0.37
C HIS A 50 5.29 7.06 0.08
N THR A 51 5.65 7.23 -1.19
CA THR A 51 7.03 7.43 -1.62
C THR A 51 7.09 8.40 -2.80
N ARG A 52 8.24 9.02 -3.07
CA ARG A 52 8.39 9.87 -4.26
C ARG A 52 8.77 9.08 -5.50
N SER A 53 9.45 7.94 -5.38
CA SER A 53 9.92 7.20 -6.57
C SER A 53 9.19 5.87 -6.76
N LEU A 54 9.52 4.84 -5.97
CA LEU A 54 9.03 3.48 -6.21
C LEU A 54 8.41 2.90 -4.95
N LEU A 55 7.18 2.37 -5.09
CA LEU A 55 6.49 1.60 -4.07
C LEU A 55 6.23 0.19 -4.58
N THR A 56 6.79 -0.79 -3.89
CA THR A 56 6.47 -2.21 -4.07
C THR A 56 5.74 -2.70 -2.82
N ASP A 57 4.50 -3.13 -2.98
CA ASP A 57 3.66 -3.70 -1.93
C ASP A 57 3.33 -5.15 -2.25
N THR A 58 3.79 -6.07 -1.42
CA THR A 58 3.52 -7.51 -1.56
C THR A 58 2.84 -8.00 -0.31
N VAL A 59 1.55 -8.33 -0.40
CA VAL A 59 0.77 -8.56 0.82
C VAL A 59 -0.21 -9.73 0.72
N ILE A 60 -0.21 -10.56 1.76
CA ILE A 60 -1.28 -11.53 2.00
C ILE A 60 -2.20 -10.97 3.08
N LYS A 61 -3.50 -10.90 2.78
CA LYS A 61 -4.52 -10.43 3.72
C LYS A 61 -5.63 -11.45 3.88
N ARG A 62 -6.03 -11.71 5.12
CA ARG A 62 -7.20 -12.52 5.46
C ARG A 62 -8.01 -11.83 6.57
N GLY A 63 -9.33 -11.75 6.41
CA GLY A 63 -10.20 -11.15 7.41
C GLY A 63 -9.95 -9.65 7.54
N VAL A 64 -10.29 -8.88 6.51
CA VAL A 64 -10.11 -7.41 6.54
C VAL A 64 -11.48 -6.75 6.50
N HIS A 65 -11.81 -5.99 7.54
CA HIS A 65 -13.11 -5.38 7.71
C HIS A 65 -12.97 -3.88 7.98
N ASN A 66 -13.76 -3.05 7.29
CA ASN A 66 -13.79 -1.61 7.48
C ASN A 66 -12.38 -0.98 7.38
N ALA A 67 -11.68 -1.26 6.29
CA ALA A 67 -10.29 -0.84 6.13
C ALA A 67 -10.12 0.14 4.97
N THR A 68 -9.32 1.18 5.21
CA THR A 68 -8.87 2.10 4.15
C THR A 68 -7.39 1.88 3.90
N ILE A 69 -7.01 1.63 2.65
CA ILE A 69 -5.62 1.45 2.24
C ILE A 69 -5.31 2.48 1.17
N VAL A 70 -4.39 3.39 1.46
CA VAL A 70 -3.90 4.41 0.54
C VAL A 70 -2.47 4.11 0.17
N ARG A 71 -2.18 4.09 -1.13
CA ARG A 71 -0.84 3.94 -1.67
C ARG A 71 -0.60 5.04 -2.68
N HIS A 72 0.45 5.80 -2.46
CA HIS A 72 0.84 6.90 -3.30
C HIS A 72 2.32 6.78 -3.67
N THR A 73 2.63 6.99 -4.94
CA THR A 73 4.00 7.05 -5.43
C THR A 73 4.13 8.07 -6.56
N GLY A 74 5.27 8.75 -6.63
CA GLY A 74 5.51 9.71 -7.71
C GLY A 74 5.83 9.07 -9.06
N SER A 75 6.32 7.82 -9.09
CA SER A 75 6.67 7.16 -10.36
C SER A 75 6.00 5.80 -10.55
N LEU A 76 6.44 4.76 -9.84
CA LEU A 76 5.97 3.38 -10.09
C LEU A 76 5.37 2.76 -8.83
N LEU A 77 4.17 2.19 -8.99
CA LEU A 77 3.46 1.40 -7.98
C LEU A 77 3.33 -0.04 -8.45
N THR A 78 3.88 -0.98 -7.70
CA THR A 78 3.65 -2.41 -7.88
C THR A 78 2.89 -2.95 -6.68
N ASP A 79 1.66 -3.43 -6.88
CA ASP A 79 0.84 -4.11 -5.88
C ASP A 79 0.67 -5.57 -6.27
N THR A 80 1.14 -6.46 -5.41
CA THR A 80 0.94 -7.90 -5.59
C THR A 80 0.40 -8.50 -4.31
N GLY A 81 -0.45 -9.52 -4.45
CA GLY A 81 -0.90 -10.20 -3.26
C GLY A 81 -2.15 -11.04 -3.37
N ILE A 82 -2.54 -11.58 -2.22
CA ILE A 82 -3.74 -12.41 -2.05
C ILE A 82 -4.59 -11.76 -0.99
N LYS A 83 -5.88 -11.54 -1.29
CA LYS A 83 -6.84 -10.90 -0.37
C LYS A 83 -8.05 -11.81 -0.23
N ARG A 84 -8.29 -12.31 0.98
CA ARG A 84 -9.43 -13.18 1.32
C ARG A 84 -10.28 -12.54 2.41
N ASP A 85 -11.60 -12.71 2.29
CA ASP A 85 -12.57 -12.26 3.28
C ASP A 85 -12.45 -10.75 3.57
N VAL A 86 -12.53 -9.95 2.51
CA VAL A 86 -12.44 -8.48 2.61
C VAL A 86 -13.83 -7.87 2.55
N ARG A 87 -14.20 -7.09 3.56
CA ARG A 87 -15.50 -6.41 3.63
C ARG A 87 -15.36 -4.93 3.93
N ASN A 88 -16.16 -4.10 3.25
CA ASN A 88 -16.21 -2.64 3.48
C ASN A 88 -14.81 -2.01 3.41
N ALA A 89 -14.09 -2.28 2.32
CA ALA A 89 -12.72 -1.82 2.17
C ALA A 89 -12.62 -0.76 1.07
N VAL A 90 -11.87 0.31 1.35
CA VAL A 90 -11.53 1.32 0.35
C VAL A 90 -10.04 1.20 0.06
N ILE A 91 -9.69 1.04 -1.21
CA ILE A 91 -8.31 0.96 -1.67
C ILE A 91 -8.08 2.09 -2.66
N VAL A 92 -7.19 3.02 -2.32
CA VAL A 92 -6.76 4.12 -3.17
C VAL A 92 -5.33 3.89 -3.62
N ARG A 93 -5.08 4.01 -4.91
CA ARG A 93 -3.77 3.79 -5.55
C ARG A 93 -3.47 4.92 -6.51
N CYS A 94 -2.54 5.77 -6.13
CA CYS A 94 -2.11 6.91 -6.91
C CYS A 94 -0.68 6.67 -7.36
N THR A 95 -0.43 6.87 -8.65
CA THR A 95 0.91 6.79 -9.23
C THR A 95 1.06 7.89 -10.28
N GLY A 96 2.24 8.52 -10.34
CA GLY A 96 2.54 9.52 -11.35
C GLY A 96 2.85 8.94 -12.73
N SER A 97 3.24 7.66 -12.82
CA SER A 97 3.58 7.04 -14.10
C SER A 97 2.87 5.69 -14.30
N LEU A 98 3.31 4.65 -13.61
CA LEU A 98 2.86 3.28 -13.88
C LEU A 98 2.30 2.61 -12.63
N LEU A 99 1.20 1.86 -12.82
CA LEU A 99 0.58 1.00 -11.83
C LEU A 99 0.54 -0.43 -12.38
N THR A 100 1.19 -1.34 -11.66
CA THR A 100 1.07 -2.78 -11.86
C THR A 100 0.30 -3.37 -10.69
N ASP A 101 -0.80 -4.08 -10.96
CA ASP A 101 -1.66 -4.68 -9.94
C ASP A 101 -1.96 -6.14 -10.26
N THR A 102 -1.36 -7.04 -9.50
CA THR A 102 -1.56 -8.48 -9.63
C THR A 102 -2.06 -9.03 -8.30
N VAL A 103 -3.37 -8.86 -8.08
CA VAL A 103 -4.00 -9.24 -6.81
C VAL A 103 -5.10 -10.27 -7.02
N ILE A 104 -4.93 -11.43 -6.38
CA ILE A 104 -5.96 -12.47 -6.31
C ILE A 104 -6.92 -12.14 -5.17
N LYS A 105 -8.21 -12.10 -5.47
CA LYS A 105 -9.27 -11.75 -4.51
C LYS A 105 -10.25 -12.89 -4.35
N ARG A 106 -10.65 -13.17 -3.11
CA ARG A 106 -11.72 -14.12 -2.79
C ARG A 106 -12.60 -13.56 -1.68
N ASP A 107 -13.90 -13.80 -1.78
CA ASP A 107 -14.88 -13.42 -0.75
C ASP A 107 -14.87 -11.91 -0.42
N VAL A 108 -14.77 -11.08 -1.45
CA VAL A 108 -14.72 -9.61 -1.33
C VAL A 108 -16.13 -9.02 -1.46
N ARG A 109 -16.54 -8.20 -0.49
CA ARG A 109 -17.85 -7.51 -0.48
C ARG A 109 -17.69 -6.04 -0.15
N ASN A 110 -18.44 -5.17 -0.82
CA ASN A 110 -18.41 -3.71 -0.60
C ASN A 110 -17.00 -3.13 -0.62
N ALA A 111 -16.20 -3.53 -1.62
CA ALA A 111 -14.86 -3.01 -1.79
C ALA A 111 -14.84 -1.97 -2.93
N ILE A 112 -14.32 -0.79 -2.63
CA ILE A 112 -14.10 0.27 -3.61
C ILE A 112 -12.61 0.34 -3.89
N ILE A 113 -12.28 0.40 -5.18
CA ILE A 113 -10.91 0.55 -5.64
C ILE A 113 -10.85 1.79 -6.53
N VAL A 114 -10.04 2.76 -6.11
CA VAL A 114 -9.86 4.03 -6.81
C VAL A 114 -8.41 4.12 -7.28
N CYS A 115 -8.25 4.36 -8.58
CA CYS A 115 -6.94 4.59 -9.20
C CYS A 115 -6.98 5.95 -9.92
N PRO A 116 -6.86 7.08 -9.20
CA PRO A 116 -6.79 8.36 -9.89
C PRO A 116 -5.47 8.40 -10.67
N LYS A 117 -5.58 8.60 -11.98
CA LYS A 117 -4.42 8.89 -12.82
C LYS A 117 -3.90 10.27 -12.38
N GLY A 118 -2.61 10.38 -12.08
CA GLY A 118 -2.03 11.62 -11.58
C GLY A 118 -2.41 12.81 -12.45
N ALA A 119 -2.98 13.84 -11.84
CA ALA A 119 -2.84 15.19 -12.36
C ALA A 119 -1.38 15.56 -12.12
N ASN A 120 -0.61 15.72 -13.18
CA ASN A 120 0.72 16.33 -13.11
C ASN A 120 0.55 17.73 -12.48
N GLN A 121 1.01 17.91 -11.25
CA GLN A 121 1.31 19.21 -10.65
C GLN A 121 2.63 19.09 -9.89
#